data_AF-A0A431L924-F1
#
_entry.id   AF-A0A431L924-F1
#
_cell.length_a   1.000
_cell.length_b   1.000
_cell.length_c   1.000
_cell.angle_alpha   90.00
_cell.angle_beta   90.00
_cell.angle_gamma   90.00
#
_symmetry.space_group_name_H-M   'P 1'
#
loop_
_entity.id
_entity.type
_entity.pdbx_description
1 polymer ?
#
loop_
_entity_poly.entity_id
_entity_poly.type
_entity_poly.pdbx_seq_one_letter_code
_entity_poly.pdbx_strand_id
1 'polypeptide(L)'
;KTRFPTIKDRYSASLGSGLPNPDLKPERALNVETGLRGSPWGGARGQASLFYSRIENLMQRVNIIPVSLCNQPGVGAATSCAQLQNIAEARNAGVELSLEQTLGGGWTVGGNYTYLDRENLTSTTPLTDTPRNRLFAYASW
;
A
#
# COMPACT_ATOMS: atom_id res chain seq x y z
N LYS A 1 0.18 -12.24 2.59
CA LYS A 1 1.18 -12.44 1.51
C LYS A 1 2.50 -11.85 1.98
N THR A 2 3.58 -12.63 2.00
CA THR A 2 4.89 -12.15 2.45
C THR A 2 5.71 -11.78 1.22
N ARG A 3 6.24 -10.56 1.14
CA ARG A 3 7.20 -10.18 0.09
C ARG A 3 8.59 -10.43 0.66
N PHE A 4 9.21 -11.51 0.20
CA PHE A 4 10.60 -11.76 0.56
C PHE A 4 11.49 -10.68 -0.07
N PRO A 5 12.45 -10.13 0.68
CA PRO A 5 13.45 -9.22 0.13
C PRO A 5 14.17 -9.89 -1.02
N THR A 6 14.39 -9.17 -2.13
CA THR A 6 15.17 -9.72 -3.24
C THR A 6 16.66 -9.74 -2.87
N ILE A 7 17.47 -10.58 -3.54
CA ILE A 7 18.94 -10.63 -3.32
C ILE A 7 19.58 -9.23 -3.52
N LYS A 8 19.02 -8.45 -4.44
CA LYS A 8 19.40 -7.05 -4.67
C LYS A 8 19.13 -6.16 -3.45
N ASP A 9 18.02 -6.35 -2.74
CA ASP A 9 17.69 -5.54 -1.56
C ASP A 9 18.59 -5.86 -0.35
N ARG A 10 19.09 -7.10 -0.25
CA ARG A 10 19.98 -7.53 0.84
C ARG A 10 21.47 -7.28 0.58
N TYR A 11 21.90 -7.37 -0.67
CA TYR A 11 23.33 -7.41 -1.03
C TYR A 11 23.75 -6.42 -2.12
N SER A 12 22.83 -5.69 -2.76
CA SER A 12 23.24 -4.62 -3.67
C SER A 12 23.60 -3.38 -2.87
N ALA A 13 24.90 -3.19 -2.66
CA ALA A 13 25.49 -1.89 -2.41
C ALA A 13 25.23 -1.04 -3.66
N SER A 14 24.02 -0.48 -3.77
CA SER A 14 23.51 0.37 -4.84
C SER A 14 24.62 1.22 -5.47
N LEU A 15 25.31 0.65 -6.46
CA LEU A 15 26.48 1.24 -7.13
C LEU A 15 27.47 1.95 -6.18
N GLY A 16 27.75 1.39 -4.99
CA GLY A 16 28.76 1.90 -4.04
C GLY A 16 28.30 2.97 -3.03
N SER A 17 27.00 3.29 -2.92
CA SER A 17 26.48 4.29 -1.97
C SER A 17 25.48 3.75 -0.92
N GLY A 18 25.33 2.42 -0.86
CA GLY A 18 24.37 1.76 0.04
C GLY A 18 25.06 0.99 1.16
N LEU A 19 24.74 1.28 2.41
CA LEU A 19 25.10 0.42 3.54
C LEU A 19 24.22 -0.85 3.52
N PRO A 20 24.79 -2.05 3.61
CA PRO A 20 24.01 -3.27 3.80
C PRO A 20 23.35 -3.25 5.20
N ASN A 21 22.16 -3.85 5.30
CA ASN A 21 21.48 -4.07 6.57
C ASN A 21 21.19 -5.57 6.73
N PRO A 22 22.10 -6.33 7.36
CA PRO A 22 21.94 -7.78 7.52
C PRO A 22 20.73 -8.17 8.39
N ASP A 23 20.19 -7.24 9.19
CA ASP A 23 19.04 -7.45 10.07
C ASP A 23 17.68 -7.13 9.39
N LEU A 24 17.67 -6.94 8.06
CA LEU A 24 16.44 -6.70 7.29
C LEU A 24 15.41 -7.82 7.51
N LYS A 25 14.32 -7.46 8.20
CA LYS A 25 13.19 -8.35 8.42
C LYS A 25 12.35 -8.46 7.15
N PRO A 26 11.77 -9.64 6.87
CA PRO A 26 10.84 -9.79 5.75
C PRO A 26 9.65 -8.84 5.90
N GLU A 27 9.29 -8.17 4.81
CA GLU A 27 8.07 -7.38 4.72
C GLU A 27 6.85 -8.31 4.76
N ARG A 28 5.95 -8.07 5.71
CA ARG A 28 4.74 -8.88 5.91
C ARG A 28 3.53 -8.03 5.57
N ALA A 29 2.76 -8.46 4.57
CA ALA A 29 1.46 -7.87 4.28
C ALA A 29 0.35 -8.84 4.68
N LEU A 30 -0.43 -8.46 5.70
CA LEU A 30 -1.68 -9.11 6.05
C LEU A 30 -2.80 -8.40 5.28
N ASN A 31 -3.55 -9.15 4.49
CA ASN A 31 -4.74 -8.64 3.80
C ASN A 31 -5.91 -9.54 4.18
N VAL A 32 -6.99 -8.94 4.65
CA VAL A 32 -8.24 -9.60 5.02
C VAL A 32 -9.35 -8.85 4.30
N GLU A 33 -10.19 -9.58 3.58
CA GLU A 33 -11.33 -9.03 2.90
C GLU A 33 -12.53 -9.91 3.18
N THR A 34 -13.68 -9.28 3.43
CA THR A 34 -14.96 -9.95 3.57
C THR A 34 -15.99 -9.19 2.76
N GLY A 35 -16.86 -9.90 2.05
CA GLY A 35 -17.83 -9.27 1.18
C GLY A 35 -19.12 -10.06 1.05
N LEU A 36 -20.18 -9.31 0.75
CA LEU A 36 -21.54 -9.78 0.55
C LEU A 36 -21.97 -9.30 -0.84
N ARG A 37 -22.57 -10.19 -1.63
CA ARG A 37 -23.16 -9.85 -2.92
C ARG A 37 -24.57 -10.41 -3.00
N GLY A 38 -25.47 -9.69 -3.66
CA GLY A 38 -26.84 -10.15 -3.82
C GLY A 38 -27.67 -9.24 -4.70
N SER A 39 -28.94 -9.62 -4.83
CA SER A 39 -29.95 -8.83 -5.53
C SER A 39 -30.97 -8.34 -4.52
N PRO A 40 -30.79 -7.13 -3.96
CA PRO A 40 -31.64 -6.66 -2.86
C PRO A 40 -33.09 -6.42 -3.30
N TRP A 41 -33.34 -6.16 -4.59
CA TRP A 41 -34.66 -6.09 -5.21
C TRP A 41 -34.59 -6.43 -6.70
N GLY A 42 -35.75 -6.46 -7.37
CA GLY A 42 -35.87 -6.81 -8.79
C GLY A 42 -35.04 -5.90 -9.69
N GLY A 43 -34.16 -6.50 -10.50
CA GLY A 43 -33.27 -5.79 -11.41
C GLY A 43 -32.05 -5.14 -10.73
N ALA A 44 -31.91 -5.23 -9.40
CA ALA A 44 -30.74 -4.73 -8.69
C ALA A 44 -29.69 -5.82 -8.44
N ARG A 45 -28.42 -5.43 -8.53
CA ARG A 45 -27.28 -6.19 -8.03
C ARG A 45 -26.46 -5.28 -7.15
N GLY A 46 -26.30 -5.66 -5.89
CA GLY A 46 -25.49 -4.95 -4.91
C GLY A 46 -24.31 -5.81 -4.47
N GLN A 47 -23.20 -5.14 -4.19
CA GLN A 47 -22.07 -5.74 -3.48
C GLN A 47 -21.60 -4.77 -2.40
N ALA A 48 -21.22 -5.34 -1.26
CA ALA A 48 -20.55 -4.61 -0.19
C ALA A 48 -19.33 -5.43 0.24
N SER A 49 -18.17 -4.82 0.31
CA SER A 49 -16.96 -5.44 0.84
C SER A 49 -16.31 -4.56 1.88
N LEU A 50 -15.72 -5.21 2.88
CA LEU A 50 -14.85 -4.63 3.88
C LEU A 50 -13.47 -5.20 3.65
N PHE A 51 -12.48 -4.32 3.56
CA PHE A 51 -11.09 -4.74 3.39
C PHE A 51 -10.21 -4.12 4.48
N TYR A 52 -9.25 -4.91 4.92
CA TYR A 52 -8.24 -4.53 5.89
C TYR A 52 -6.89 -5.03 5.42
N SER A 53 -5.93 -4.13 5.32
CA SER A 53 -4.56 -4.41 4.92
C SER A 53 -3.60 -3.77 5.93
N ARG A 54 -2.70 -4.58 6.46
CA ARG A 54 -1.60 -4.12 7.33
C ARG A 54 -0.30 -4.55 6.69
N ILE A 55 0.56 -3.59 6.44
CA ILE A 55 1.92 -3.81 5.94
C ILE A 55 2.86 -3.51 7.10
N GLU A 56 3.56 -4.55 7.55
CA GLU A 56 4.59 -4.47 8.58
C GLU A 56 5.98 -4.60 7.95
N ASN A 57 6.95 -3.89 8.51
CA ASN A 57 8.35 -3.92 8.10
C ASN A 57 8.58 -3.51 6.64
N LEU A 58 7.91 -2.46 6.16
CA LEU A 58 8.17 -1.90 4.83
C LEU A 58 9.65 -1.48 4.75
N MET A 59 10.36 -2.04 3.77
CA MET A 59 11.78 -1.72 3.55
C MET A 59 11.89 -0.40 2.79
N GLN A 60 12.43 0.62 3.42
CA GLN A 60 12.64 1.92 2.81
C GLN A 60 14.09 2.36 2.93
N ARG A 61 14.55 3.12 1.94
CA ARG A 61 15.89 3.65 1.88
C ARG A 61 15.97 4.93 2.71
N VAL A 62 16.75 4.90 3.78
CA VAL A 62 16.96 6.01 4.73
C VAL A 62 18.35 6.57 4.52
N ASN A 63 18.45 7.89 4.34
CA ASN A 63 19.74 8.56 4.30
C ASN A 63 20.31 8.67 5.72
N ILE A 64 21.53 8.19 5.93
CA ILE A 64 22.25 8.23 7.21
C ILE A 64 23.06 9.52 7.26
N ILE A 65 22.82 10.33 8.29
CA ILE A 65 23.51 11.59 8.55
C ILE A 65 23.96 11.57 10.02
N PRO A 66 25.24 11.87 10.35
CA PRO A 66 26.30 12.33 9.45
C PRO A 66 26.92 11.19 8.62
N VAL A 67 27.33 11.51 7.38
CA VAL A 67 27.87 10.56 6.39
C VAL A 67 29.20 9.91 6.84
N SER A 68 29.87 10.49 7.85
CA SER A 68 31.06 9.93 8.50
C SER A 68 30.85 8.54 9.10
N LEU A 69 29.61 8.20 9.50
CA LEU A 69 29.26 6.86 9.97
C LEU A 69 29.39 5.77 8.89
N CYS A 70 29.47 6.18 7.61
CA CYS A 70 29.53 5.28 6.47
C CYS A 70 30.94 5.15 5.87
N ASN A 71 31.93 5.87 6.42
CA ASN A 71 33.34 5.72 6.08
C ASN A 71 33.88 4.45 6.76
N GLN A 72 33.57 3.29 6.17
CA GLN A 72 34.07 1.98 6.59
C GLN A 72 35.38 1.67 5.83
N PRO A 73 36.32 0.90 6.41
CA PRO A 73 37.54 0.48 5.72
C PRO A 73 37.22 -0.20 4.39
N GLY A 74 37.76 0.31 3.28
CA GLY A 74 37.53 -0.23 1.93
C GLY A 74 36.41 0.45 1.13
N VAL A 75 35.70 1.43 1.69
CA VAL A 75 34.73 2.28 0.98
C VAL A 75 35.29 3.70 0.88
N GLY A 76 35.42 4.24 -0.33
CA GLY A 76 35.88 5.62 -0.53
C GLY A 76 34.98 6.64 0.17
N ALA A 77 35.50 7.82 0.51
CA ALA A 77 34.76 8.86 1.23
C ALA A 77 33.39 9.12 0.57
N ALA A 78 32.32 8.65 1.21
CA ALA A 78 30.97 8.77 0.64
C ALA A 78 30.45 10.19 0.89
N THR A 79 29.92 10.84 -0.14
CA THR A 79 29.25 12.16 -0.02
C THR A 79 27.77 12.02 0.34
N SER A 80 27.22 10.81 0.22
CA SER A 80 25.88 10.46 0.67
C SER A 80 25.87 8.99 1.09
N CYS A 81 25.10 8.68 2.12
CA CYS A 81 24.98 7.34 2.63
C CYS A 81 23.51 7.01 2.82
N ALA A 82 23.08 5.88 2.28
CA ALA A 82 21.73 5.40 2.44
C ALA A 82 21.71 3.94 2.86
N GLN A 83 20.88 3.60 3.85
CA GLN A 83 20.67 2.24 4.30
C GLN A 83 19.21 1.83 4.07
N LEU A 84 18.99 0.59 3.65
CA LEU A 84 17.64 0.00 3.66
C LEU A 84 17.28 -0.37 5.11
N GLN A 85 16.18 0.19 5.63
CA GLN A 85 15.70 -0.08 6.98
C GLN A 85 14.19 -0.39 6.93
N ASN A 86 13.72 -1.27 7.83
CA ASN A 86 12.30 -1.55 8.01
C ASN A 86 11.69 -0.42 8.86
N ILE A 87 11.32 0.71 8.24
CA ILE A 87 10.92 1.95 8.93
C ILE A 87 9.47 2.36 8.71
N ALA A 88 8.65 1.58 8.00
CA ALA A 88 7.27 1.94 7.76
C ALA A 88 6.30 0.79 8.02
N GLU A 89 5.26 1.13 8.76
CA GLU A 89 4.09 0.32 9.02
C GLU A 89 2.89 1.12 8.51
N ALA A 90 2.14 0.53 7.58
CA ALA A 90 1.00 1.18 6.95
C ALA A 90 -0.25 0.33 7.17
N ARG A 91 -1.32 0.98 7.61
CA ARG A 91 -2.66 0.40 7.71
C ARG A 91 -3.54 1.02 6.63
N ASN A 92 -4.18 0.18 5.83
CA ASN A 92 -5.23 0.58 4.92
C ASN A 92 -6.49 -0.21 5.30
N ALA A 93 -7.57 0.48 5.66
CA ALA A 93 -8.85 -0.14 5.96
C ALA A 93 -9.95 0.60 5.21
N GLY A 94 -10.98 -0.11 4.77
CA GLY A 94 -12.02 0.55 3.99
C GLY A 94 -13.20 -0.31 3.66
N VAL A 95 -14.14 0.33 2.99
CA VAL A 95 -15.41 -0.24 2.55
C VAL A 95 -15.58 0.06 1.07
N GLU A 96 -15.99 -0.93 0.30
CA GLU A 96 -16.44 -0.73 -1.07
C GLU A 96 -17.89 -1.16 -1.21
N LEU A 97 -18.69 -0.28 -1.82
CA LEU A 97 -20.09 -0.53 -2.11
C LEU A 97 -20.27 -0.39 -3.62
N SER A 98 -20.94 -1.35 -4.23
CA SER A 98 -21.40 -1.25 -5.61
C SER A 98 -22.89 -1.56 -5.70
N LEU A 99 -23.55 -0.84 -6.59
CA LEU A 99 -24.96 -1.05 -6.89
C LEU A 99 -25.17 -0.85 -8.39
N GLU A 100 -25.82 -1.82 -9.02
CA GLU A 100 -26.25 -1.78 -10.40
C GLU A 100 -27.76 -2.04 -10.45
N GLN A 101 -28.48 -1.25 -11.23
CA GLN A 101 -29.91 -1.35 -11.47
C GLN A 101 -30.16 -1.49 -12.97
N THR A 102 -30.80 -2.59 -13.36
CA THR A 102 -31.44 -2.72 -14.67
C THR A 102 -32.83 -2.09 -14.60
N LEU A 103 -33.06 -1.12 -15.47
CA LEU A 103 -34.34 -0.44 -15.67
C LEU A 103 -35.03 -1.02 -16.91
N GLY A 104 -36.32 -0.76 -17.05
CA GLY A 104 -37.05 -1.13 -18.26
C GLY A 104 -36.49 -0.43 -19.51
N GLY A 105 -36.59 -1.07 -20.67
CA GLY A 105 -36.19 -0.48 -21.95
C GLY A 105 -34.69 -0.50 -22.26
N GLY A 106 -33.92 -1.45 -21.70
CA GLY A 106 -32.49 -1.65 -21.98
C GLY A 106 -31.53 -0.84 -21.11
N TRP A 107 -32.06 0.12 -20.35
CA TRP A 107 -31.27 0.99 -19.49
C TRP A 107 -30.66 0.24 -18.30
N THR A 108 -29.37 0.48 -18.04
CA THR A 108 -28.68 0.02 -16.84
C THR A 108 -27.96 1.21 -16.20
N VAL A 109 -28.12 1.39 -14.90
CA VAL A 109 -27.47 2.44 -14.12
C VAL A 109 -26.65 1.77 -13.04
N GLY A 110 -25.40 2.19 -12.86
CA GLY A 110 -24.52 1.62 -11.85
C GLY A 110 -23.69 2.66 -11.13
N GLY A 111 -23.27 2.32 -9.92
CA GLY A 111 -22.45 3.17 -9.08
C GLY A 111 -21.53 2.35 -8.18
N ASN A 112 -20.36 2.92 -7.88
CA ASN A 112 -19.36 2.36 -6.97
C ASN A 112 -18.89 3.46 -6.02
N TYR A 113 -18.84 3.15 -4.74
CA TYR A 113 -18.33 4.03 -3.69
C TYR A 113 -17.27 3.29 -2.88
N THR A 114 -16.08 3.86 -2.81
CA THR A 114 -14.97 3.38 -1.98
C THR A 114 -14.69 4.40 -0.88
N TYR A 115 -14.73 3.95 0.37
CA TYR A 115 -14.15 4.65 1.51
C TYR A 115 -12.84 3.98 1.90
N LEU A 116 -11.76 4.77 1.98
CA LEU A 116 -10.43 4.29 2.31
C LEU A 116 -9.81 5.16 3.40
N ASP A 117 -9.54 4.53 4.53
CA ASP A 117 -8.75 5.09 5.62
C ASP A 117 -7.32 4.55 5.57
N ARG A 118 -6.34 5.45 5.51
CA ARG A 118 -4.91 5.12 5.48
C ARG A 118 -4.21 5.80 6.63
N GLU A 119 -3.56 5.00 7.46
CA GLU A 119 -2.72 5.49 8.55
C GLU A 119 -1.28 5.04 8.35
N ASN A 120 -0.36 6.00 8.50
CA ASN A 120 1.06 5.72 8.67
C ASN A 120 1.31 5.56 10.16
N LEU A 121 1.71 4.36 10.58
CA LEU A 121 1.92 4.04 11.99
C LEU A 121 3.35 4.38 12.46
N THR A 122 4.23 4.81 11.55
CA THR A 122 5.65 5.06 11.86
C THR A 122 6.06 6.52 11.76
N SER A 123 5.26 7.35 11.10
CA SER A 123 5.44 8.81 11.09
C SER A 123 4.08 9.48 11.22
N THR A 124 4.04 10.63 11.89
CA THR A 124 2.87 11.54 11.92
C THR A 124 2.57 12.16 10.55
N THR A 125 3.41 11.92 9.54
CA THR A 125 3.16 12.36 8.17
C THR A 125 1.99 11.58 7.56
N PRO A 126 0.87 12.24 7.24
CA PRO A 126 -0.25 11.58 6.58
C PRO A 126 0.17 11.04 5.22
N LEU A 127 -0.33 9.86 4.85
CA LEU A 127 -0.16 9.29 3.51
C LEU A 127 -1.00 10.11 2.52
N THR A 128 -0.38 11.11 1.91
CA THR A 128 -0.97 11.97 0.89
C THR A 128 -0.73 11.38 -0.48
N ASP A 129 -1.77 10.82 -1.11
CA ASP A 129 -1.85 10.58 -2.57
C ASP A 129 -3.12 9.78 -2.97
N THR A 130 -3.93 9.36 -1.99
CA THR A 130 -5.13 8.56 -2.25
C THR A 130 -6.35 9.24 -1.66
N PRO A 131 -7.39 9.52 -2.46
CA PRO A 131 -8.61 10.12 -1.95
C PRO A 131 -9.29 9.17 -0.97
N ARG A 132 -9.70 9.70 0.19
CA ARG A 132 -10.44 8.94 1.21
C ARG A 132 -11.80 8.45 0.72
N ASN A 133 -12.40 9.20 -0.21
CA ASN A 133 -13.71 8.92 -0.78
C ASN A 133 -13.58 8.92 -2.29
N ARG A 134 -14.00 7.84 -2.93
CA ARG A 134 -14.08 7.75 -4.39
C ARG A 134 -15.48 7.30 -4.78
N LEU A 135 -16.17 8.12 -5.56
CA LEU A 135 -17.47 7.81 -6.13
C LEU A 135 -17.35 7.73 -7.65
N PHE A 136 -17.90 6.69 -8.24
CA PHE A 136 -18.05 6.51 -9.67
C PHE A 136 -19.49 6.13 -9.99
N ALA A 137 -20.07 6.72 -11.01
CA ALA A 137 -21.42 6.40 -11.47
C ALA A 137 -21.45 6.37 -13.00
N TYR A 138 -22.28 5.49 -13.56
CA TYR A 138 -22.45 5.32 -15.00
C TYR A 138 -23.90 4.95 -15.35
N ALA A 139 -24.27 5.20 -16.59
CA ALA A 139 -25.51 4.74 -17.20
C ALA A 139 -25.23 4.25 -18.63
N SER A 140 -25.89 3.18 -19.03
CA SER A 140 -25.85 2.61 -20.39
C SER A 140 -27.26 2.31 -20.88
N TRP A 141 -27.49 2.35 -22.20
CA TRP A 141 -28.77 2.09 -22.85
C TRP A 141 -28.61 1.16 -24.05
#